data_AF-A0A7C5JXU4-F1
#
_entry.id   AF-A0A7C5JXU4-F1
#
_cell.length_a   1.000
_cell.length_b   1.000
_cell.length_c   1.000
_cell.angle_alpha   90.00
_cell.angle_beta   90.00
_cell.angle_gamma   90.00
#
_symmetry.space_group_name_H-M   'P 1'
#
loop_
_entity.id
_entity.type
_entity.pdbx_description
1 polymer ?
#
loop_
_entity_poly.entity_id
_entity_poly.type
_entity_poly.pdbx_seq_one_letter_code
_entity_poly.pdbx_strand_id
1 'polypeptide(L)'
;MAQIVDHPVSVRLPKYLIKKIDELIKEGEFKSRSDFIKYAVTLSLGQIMMEKAREKAKTITPEEARARSKQTLQKLLTEEIEDEWSEVKDILEETDKKWKEFKGAKE
;
A
#
# COMPACT_ATOMS: atom_id res chain seq x y z
N MET A 1 -3.57 -2.43 -18.75
CA MET A 1 -2.55 -3.47 -18.47
C MET A 1 -3.25 -4.65 -17.82
N ALA A 2 -3.35 -5.79 -18.50
CA ALA A 2 -3.97 -6.98 -17.94
C ALA A 2 -3.00 -7.61 -16.95
N GLN A 3 -3.37 -7.72 -15.67
CA GLN A 3 -2.60 -8.48 -14.69
C GLN A 3 -2.45 -9.91 -15.21
N ILE A 4 -1.20 -10.34 -15.42
CA ILE A 4 -0.86 -11.72 -15.75
C ILE A 4 -1.32 -12.56 -14.55
N VAL A 5 -2.29 -13.45 -14.79
CA VAL A 5 -2.82 -14.32 -13.74
C VAL A 5 -1.87 -15.50 -13.62
N ASP A 6 -0.86 -15.38 -12.76
CA ASP A 6 0.21 -16.39 -12.66
C ASP A 6 -0.29 -17.76 -12.18
N HIS A 7 -1.44 -17.86 -11.49
CA HIS A 7 -1.93 -19.12 -10.91
C HIS A 7 -3.47 -19.23 -10.94
N PRO A 8 -4.07 -20.12 -11.75
CA PRO A 8 -5.51 -20.37 -11.71
C PRO A 8 -5.90 -21.14 -10.44
N VAL A 9 -6.92 -20.66 -9.73
CA VAL A 9 -7.48 -21.32 -8.55
C VAL A 9 -8.87 -21.86 -8.87
N SER A 10 -9.07 -23.17 -8.66
CA SER A 10 -10.39 -23.82 -8.81
C SER A 10 -11.12 -23.85 -7.48
N VAL A 11 -12.38 -23.37 -7.46
CA VAL A 11 -13.23 -23.36 -6.27
C VAL A 11 -14.54 -24.09 -6.53
N ARG A 12 -15.08 -24.75 -5.50
CA ARG A 12 -16.43 -25.34 -5.54
C ARG A 12 -17.40 -24.42 -4.82
N LEU A 13 -18.46 -24.02 -5.51
CA LEU A 13 -19.51 -23.16 -4.97
C LEU A 13 -20.87 -23.86 -5.09
N PRO A 14 -21.77 -23.66 -4.10
CA PRO A 14 -23.16 -24.06 -4.23
C PRO A 14 -23.81 -23.53 -5.52
N LYS A 15 -24.64 -24.37 -6.15
CA LYS A 15 -25.29 -24.05 -7.44
C LYS A 15 -26.08 -22.74 -7.41
N TYR A 16 -26.72 -22.42 -6.30
CA TYR A 16 -27.50 -21.18 -6.16
C TYR A 16 -26.62 -19.92 -6.17
N LEU A 17 -25.39 -19.99 -5.66
CA LEU A 17 -24.45 -18.86 -5.72
C LEU A 17 -23.95 -18.66 -7.14
N ILE A 18 -23.64 -19.74 -7.86
CA ILE A 18 -23.22 -19.66 -9.26
C ILE A 18 -24.30 -18.96 -10.10
N LYS A 19 -25.58 -19.30 -9.88
CA LYS A 19 -26.70 -18.63 -10.57
C LYS A 19 -26.74 -17.12 -10.30
N LYS A 20 -26.59 -16.70 -9.05
CA LYS A 20 -26.56 -15.26 -8.69
C LYS A 20 -25.39 -14.53 -9.33
N ILE A 21 -24.21 -15.16 -9.36
CA ILE A 21 -23.04 -14.59 -10.04
C ILE A 21 -23.32 -14.42 -11.54
N ASP A 22 -23.96 -15.40 -12.17
CA ASP A 22 -24.32 -15.34 -13.58
C ASP A 22 -25.36 -14.24 -13.87
N GLU A 23 -26.29 -13.99 -12.96
CA GLU A 23 -27.27 -12.90 -13.05
C GLU A 23 -26.56 -11.53 -13.06
N LEU A 24 -25.64 -11.29 -12.12
CA LEU A 24 -24.87 -10.05 -12.05
C LEU A 24 -23.99 -9.81 -13.29
N ILE A 25 -23.48 -10.89 -13.90
CA ILE A 25 -22.74 -10.79 -15.17
C ILE A 25 -23.68 -10.44 -16.33
N LYS A 26 -24.87 -11.04 -16.36
CA LYS A 26 -25.89 -10.72 -17.39
C LYS A 26 -26.37 -9.28 -17.30
N GLU A 27 -26.48 -8.74 -16.09
CA GLU A 27 -26.84 -7.35 -15.82
C GLU A 27 -25.71 -6.37 -16.19
N GLY A 28 -24.50 -6.89 -16.47
CA GLY A 28 -23.36 -6.09 -16.87
C GLY A 28 -22.60 -5.46 -15.71
N GLU A 29 -22.91 -5.83 -14.46
CA GLU A 29 -22.17 -5.36 -13.28
C GLU A 29 -20.73 -5.89 -13.26
N PHE A 30 -20.51 -7.09 -13.81
CA PHE A 30 -19.19 -7.72 -13.87
C PHE A 30 -18.91 -8.28 -15.27
N LYS A 31 -17.64 -8.21 -15.68
CA LYS A 31 -17.22 -8.68 -17.01
C LYS A 31 -17.19 -10.21 -17.12
N SER A 32 -16.97 -10.91 -16.00
CA SER A 32 -16.88 -12.37 -15.96
C SER A 32 -17.02 -12.90 -14.53
N ARG A 33 -17.18 -14.22 -14.38
CA ARG A 33 -17.15 -14.87 -13.07
C ARG A 33 -15.83 -14.62 -12.34
N SER A 34 -14.70 -14.69 -13.05
CA SER A 34 -13.39 -14.41 -12.45
C SER A 34 -13.27 -12.97 -11.95
N ASP A 35 -13.86 -12.02 -12.67
CA ASP A 35 -13.88 -10.60 -12.28
C ASP A 35 -14.65 -10.40 -10.97
N PHE A 36 -15.86 -10.96 -10.90
CA PHE A 36 -16.67 -10.99 -9.68
C PHE A 36 -15.92 -11.62 -8.50
N ILE A 37 -15.31 -12.80 -8.70
CA ILE A 37 -14.61 -13.51 -7.63
C ILE A 37 -13.40 -12.70 -7.13
N LYS A 38 -12.63 -12.08 -8.02
CA LYS A 38 -11.49 -11.22 -7.63
C LYS A 38 -11.97 -10.01 -6.81
N TYR A 39 -13.05 -9.37 -7.24
CA TYR A 39 -13.65 -8.26 -6.51
C TYR A 39 -14.11 -8.68 -5.12
N ALA A 40 -14.90 -9.75 -5.03
CA ALA A 40 -15.46 -10.26 -3.77
C ALA A 40 -14.35 -10.66 -2.78
N VAL A 41 -13.33 -11.39 -3.25
CA VAL A 41 -12.19 -11.79 -2.41
C VAL A 41 -11.43 -10.57 -1.88
N THR A 42 -11.18 -9.57 -2.74
CA THR A 42 -10.48 -8.34 -2.34
C THR A 42 -11.26 -7.58 -1.28
N LEU A 43 -12.58 -7.43 -1.47
CA LEU A 43 -13.46 -6.75 -0.53
C LEU A 43 -13.48 -7.46 0.83
N SER A 44 -13.70 -8.79 0.83
CA SER A 44 -13.74 -9.57 2.06
C SER A 44 -12.39 -9.59 2.79
N LEU A 45 -11.28 -9.68 2.08
CA LEU A 45 -9.94 -9.58 2.69
C LEU A 45 -9.74 -8.23 3.39
N GLY A 46 -10.14 -7.13 2.74
CA GLY A 46 -10.07 -5.80 3.34
C GLY A 46 -10.89 -5.71 4.64
N GLN A 47 -12.12 -6.21 4.62
CA GLN A 47 -13.00 -6.24 5.80
C GLN A 47 -12.39 -7.06 6.95
N ILE A 48 -11.90 -8.27 6.67
CA ILE A 48 -11.25 -9.15 7.66
C ILE A 48 -10.00 -8.48 8.25
N MET A 49 -9.19 -7.82 7.42
CA MET A 49 -7.99 -7.12 7.88
C MET A 49 -8.35 -5.93 8.78
N MET A 50 -9.35 -5.13 8.41
CA MET A 50 -9.81 -4.01 9.21
C MET A 50 -10.40 -4.46 10.55
N GLU A 51 -11.18 -5.53 10.57
CA GLU A 51 -11.72 -6.11 11.80
C GLU A 51 -10.59 -6.58 12.73
N LYS A 52 -9.61 -7.33 12.19
CA LYS A 52 -8.42 -7.72 12.96
C LYS A 52 -7.63 -6.53 13.48
N ALA A 53 -7.53 -5.44 12.70
CA ALA A 53 -6.87 -4.23 13.14
C ALA A 53 -7.64 -3.54 14.29
N ARG A 54 -8.97 -3.49 14.21
CA ARG A 54 -9.83 -2.95 15.27
C ARG A 54 -9.73 -3.77 16.55
N GLU A 55 -9.76 -5.11 16.45
CA GLU A 55 -9.60 -5.99 17.61
C GLU A 55 -8.23 -5.79 18.27
N LYS A 56 -7.17 -5.71 17.47
CA LYS A 56 -5.83 -5.38 17.99
C LYS A 56 -5.78 -4.00 18.63
N ALA A 57 -6.47 -3.01 18.07
CA ALA A 57 -6.53 -1.66 18.63
C ALA A 57 -7.28 -1.60 19.97
N LYS A 58 -8.35 -2.40 20.16
CA LYS A 58 -9.06 -2.52 21.44
C LYS A 58 -8.18 -3.08 22.55
N THR A 59 -7.22 -3.96 22.20
CA THR A 59 -6.29 -4.57 23.16
C THR A 59 -5.03 -3.76 23.42
N ILE A 60 -4.73 -2.73 22.61
CA ILE A 60 -3.54 -1.91 22.77
C ILE A 60 -3.80 -0.84 23.82
N THR A 61 -3.07 -0.91 24.92
CA THR A 61 -3.00 0.18 25.90
C THR A 61 -2.24 1.39 25.30
N PRO A 62 -2.49 2.62 25.75
CA PRO A 62 -1.85 3.82 25.21
C PRO A 62 -0.30 3.82 25.28
N GLU A 63 0.29 3.02 26.16
CA GLU A 63 1.75 2.85 26.26
C GLU A 63 2.32 1.96 25.13
N GLU A 64 1.63 0.89 24.76
CA GLU A 64 2.06 -0.01 23.67
C GLU A 64 1.94 0.66 22.29
N ALA A 65 0.95 1.55 22.11
CA ALA A 65 0.83 2.37 20.91
C ALA A 65 2.04 3.30 20.73
N ARG A 66 2.48 3.97 21.81
CA ARG A 66 3.66 4.86 21.78
C ARG A 66 4.95 4.09 21.50
N ALA A 67 5.10 2.89 22.05
CA ALA A 67 6.26 2.04 21.79
C ALA A 67 6.31 1.59 20.32
N ARG A 68 5.18 1.15 19.74
CA ARG A 68 5.10 0.80 18.31
C ARG A 68 5.36 1.99 17.41
N SER A 69 4.78 3.15 17.69
CA SER A 69 5.02 4.35 16.88
C SER A 69 6.48 4.77 16.89
N LYS A 70 7.17 4.72 18.05
CA LYS A 70 8.61 4.99 18.13
C LYS A 70 9.43 3.98 17.33
N GLN A 71 9.08 2.70 17.39
CA GLN A 71 9.79 1.64 16.69
C GLN A 71 9.56 1.69 15.16
N THR A 72 8.34 2.02 14.71
CA THR A 72 8.03 2.23 13.28
C THR A 72 8.74 3.47 12.74
N LEU A 73 8.75 4.58 13.49
CA LEU A 73 9.53 5.78 13.15
C LEU A 73 11.00 5.45 13.00
N GLN A 74 11.57 4.70 13.96
CA GLN A 74 12.97 4.31 13.93
C GLN A 74 13.28 3.46 12.69
N LYS A 75 12.42 2.52 12.31
CA LYS A 75 12.60 1.71 11.09
C LYS A 75 12.52 2.55 9.81
N LEU A 76 11.52 3.41 9.67
CA LEU A 76 11.40 4.32 8.52
C LEU A 76 12.63 5.23 8.38
N LEU A 77 13.12 5.76 9.51
CA LEU A 77 14.35 6.56 9.56
C LEU A 77 15.61 5.76 9.19
N THR A 78 15.60 4.43 9.29
CA THR A 78 16.77 3.59 9.01
C THR A 78 16.73 2.99 7.60
N GLU A 79 15.54 2.74 7.04
CA GLU A 79 15.36 2.02 5.77
C GLU A 79 15.28 2.95 4.54
N GLU A 80 14.93 4.24 4.70
CA GLU A 80 14.78 5.20 3.58
C GLU A 80 15.84 6.33 3.53
N ILE A 81 16.81 6.36 4.44
CA ILE A 81 17.73 7.51 4.58
C ILE A 81 19.14 7.25 4.05
N GLU A 82 19.53 6.00 3.77
CA GLU A 82 20.92 5.73 3.36
C GLU A 82 21.20 6.04 1.88
N ASP A 83 20.22 5.84 0.98
CA ASP A 83 20.43 6.01 -0.47
C ASP A 83 20.16 7.43 -1.00
N GLU A 84 19.23 8.21 -0.40
CA GLU A 84 18.88 9.55 -0.92
C GLU A 84 19.73 10.69 -0.31
N TRP A 85 20.44 10.45 0.79
CA TRP A 85 21.22 11.52 1.45
C TRP A 85 22.50 11.91 0.72
N SER A 86 23.10 11.01 -0.07
CA SER A 86 24.28 11.35 -0.87
C SER A 86 23.91 12.34 -1.97
N GLU A 87 22.81 12.09 -2.70
CA GLU A 87 22.35 12.94 -3.79
C GLU A 87 21.92 14.32 -3.27
N VAL A 88 21.20 14.36 -2.14
CA VAL A 88 20.79 15.62 -1.51
C VAL A 88 21.98 16.43 -1.02
N LYS A 89 23.03 15.77 -0.48
CA LYS A 89 24.25 16.43 -0.03
C LYS A 89 25.02 17.05 -1.20
N ASP A 90 25.15 16.34 -2.30
CA ASP A 90 25.84 16.82 -3.50
C ASP A 90 25.12 18.03 -4.10
N ILE A 91 23.78 17.99 -4.16
CA ILE A 91 22.96 19.12 -4.62
C ILE A 91 23.11 20.34 -3.70
N LEU A 92 23.17 20.14 -2.38
CA LEU A 92 23.35 21.23 -1.41
C LEU A 92 24.74 21.86 -1.53
N GLU A 93 25.80 21.06 -1.68
CA GLU A 93 27.17 21.57 -1.88
C GLU A 93 27.31 22.33 -3.20
N GLU A 94 26.71 21.83 -4.29
CA GLU A 94 26.72 22.50 -5.59
C GLU A 94 25.92 23.83 -5.55
N THR A 95 24.81 23.84 -4.81
CA THR A 95 23.98 25.04 -4.63
C THR A 95 24.69 26.10 -3.77
N ASP A 96 25.37 25.70 -2.68
CA ASP A 96 26.17 26.61 -1.84
C ASP A 96 27.36 27.19 -2.61
N LYS A 97 28.02 26.37 -3.44
CA LYS A 97 29.12 26.82 -4.30
C LYS A 97 28.65 27.84 -5.34
N LYS A 98 27.53 27.57 -6.03
CA LYS A 98 26.89 28.54 -6.94
C LYS A 98 26.48 29.81 -6.20
N TRP A 99 25.89 29.70 -5.01
CA TRP A 99 25.51 30.88 -4.21
C TRP A 99 26.72 31.74 -3.80
N LYS A 100 27.84 31.10 -3.45
CA LYS A 100 29.11 31.78 -3.13
C LYS A 100 29.73 32.44 -4.36
N GLU A 101 29.65 31.81 -5.53
CA GLU A 101 30.06 32.41 -6.82
C GLU A 101 29.19 33.63 -7.16
N PHE A 102 27.86 33.54 -6.99
CA PHE A 102 26.94 34.66 -7.20
C PHE A 102 27.13 35.80 -6.18
N LYS A 103 27.52 35.49 -4.93
CA LYS A 103 27.88 36.52 -3.93
C LYS A 103 29.30 37.08 -4.10
N GLY A 104 30.16 36.40 -4.85
CA GLY A 104 31.56 36.78 -5.09
C GLY A 104 31.79 37.75 -6.27
N ALA A 105 30.74 38.18 -6.98
CA ALA A 105 30.81 39.25 -7.99
C ALA A 105 30.28 40.59 -7.46
N LYS A 106 30.70 40.96 -6.25
CA LYS A 106 30.68 42.34 -5.73
C LYS A 106 31.94 42.59 -4.92
N GLU A 107 33.05 42.76 -5.62
CA GLU A 107 34.01 43.84 -5.38
C GLU A 107 34.43 44.43 -6.73
#